data_AF-A0A7I7TFW3-F1
#
_entry.id   AF-A0A7I7TFW3-F1
#
_cell.length_a   1.000
_cell.length_b   1.000
_cell.length_c   1.000
_cell.angle_alpha   90.00
_cell.angle_beta   90.00
_cell.angle_gamma   90.00
#
_symmetry.space_group_name_H-M   'P 1'
#
loop_
_entity.id
_entity.type
_entity.pdbx_description
1 polymer ?
#
loop_
_entity_poly.entity_id
_entity_poly.type
_entity_poly.pdbx_seq_one_letter_code
_entity_poly.pdbx_strand_id
1 'polypeptide(L)'
;MITDRVSWKVKRIHNTSRVTIAECGVLGKPKGEPVEATARVLPDSETRGVYTKVLRRHWQHAGWFYLHSLVRGGIDKVHVALEITPH
;
A
#
# COMPACT_ATOMS: atom_id res chain seq x y z
N MET A 1 3.65 -1.08 -1.94
CA MET A 1 2.85 -0.61 -0.78
C MET A 1 1.52 -1.38 -0.73
N ILE A 2 0.71 -1.17 0.32
CA ILE A 2 -0.61 -1.80 0.48
C ILE A 2 -1.70 -0.71 0.55
N THR A 3 -2.84 -0.93 -0.10
CA THR A 3 -4.02 -0.07 0.04
C THR A 3 -5.31 -0.89 0.11
N ASP A 4 -6.43 -0.24 0.38
CA ASP A 4 -7.75 -0.88 0.38
C ASP A 4 -8.23 -1.12 -1.07
N ARG A 5 -8.69 -2.34 -1.35
CA ARG A 5 -9.06 -2.82 -2.68
C ARG A 5 -10.16 -1.98 -3.34
N VAL A 6 -11.16 -1.56 -2.58
CA VAL A 6 -12.33 -0.85 -3.09
C VAL A 6 -12.16 0.67 -3.01
N SER A 7 -10.99 1.13 -2.58
CA SER A 7 -10.69 2.55 -2.49
C SER A 7 -10.70 3.22 -3.87
N TRP A 8 -11.10 4.49 -3.87
CA TRP A 8 -11.08 5.34 -5.07
C TRP A 8 -9.67 5.40 -5.71
N LYS A 9 -8.60 5.19 -4.94
CA LYS A 9 -7.21 5.18 -5.41
C LYS A 9 -6.99 4.05 -6.41
N VAL A 10 -7.49 2.84 -6.12
CA VAL A 10 -7.38 1.67 -7.00
C VAL A 10 -8.12 1.93 -8.30
N LYS A 11 -9.37 2.43 -8.21
CA LYS A 11 -10.16 2.80 -9.39
C LYS A 11 -9.42 3.83 -10.26
N ARG A 12 -8.80 4.85 -9.64
CA ARG A 12 -8.04 5.87 -10.37
C ARG A 12 -6.78 5.32 -11.01
N ILE A 13 -6.03 4.45 -10.33
CA ILE A 13 -4.80 3.83 -10.86
C ILE A 13 -5.11 2.94 -12.07
N HIS A 14 -6.24 2.23 -12.06
CA HIS A 14 -6.68 1.47 -13.24
C HIS A 14 -6.99 2.37 -14.45
N ASN A 15 -7.52 3.58 -14.23
CA ASN A 15 -7.77 4.54 -15.30
C ASN A 15 -6.50 5.25 -15.75
N THR A 16 -5.59 5.56 -14.83
CA THR A 16 -4.36 6.30 -15.10
C THR A 16 -3.29 5.92 -14.08
N SER A 17 -2.22 5.31 -14.59
CA SER A 17 -1.12 4.79 -13.76
C SER A 17 -0.17 5.87 -13.23
N ARG A 18 -0.25 7.11 -13.73
CA ARG A 18 0.59 8.23 -13.28
C ARG A 18 0.23 8.66 -11.86
N VAL A 19 1.23 8.68 -10.98
CA VAL A 19 1.12 9.11 -9.60
C VAL A 19 2.31 9.96 -9.19
N THR A 20 2.13 10.76 -8.15
CA THR A 20 3.22 11.48 -7.48
C THR A 20 3.33 10.91 -6.07
N ILE A 21 4.55 10.58 -5.64
CA ILE A 21 4.81 10.04 -4.30
C ILE A 21 5.74 10.98 -3.54
N ALA A 22 5.54 11.08 -2.23
CA ALA A 22 6.47 11.74 -1.33
C ALA A 22 6.63 10.88 -0.08
N GLU A 23 7.83 10.86 0.50
CA GLU A 23 8.03 10.24 1.80
C GLU A 23 7.23 11.00 2.86
N CYS A 24 6.76 10.33 3.90
CA CYS A 24 6.04 10.99 4.97
C CYS A 24 6.34 10.37 6.34
N GLY A 25 6.15 11.17 7.40
CA GLY A 25 6.20 10.67 8.78
C GLY A 25 4.93 9.89 9.15
N VAL A 26 4.92 9.27 10.34
CA VAL A 26 3.78 8.48 10.85
C VAL A 26 2.46 9.25 10.95
N LEU A 27 2.52 10.59 11.08
CA LEU A 27 1.37 11.48 11.09
C LEU A 27 0.99 12.00 9.68
N GLY A 28 1.61 11.49 8.63
CA GLY A 28 1.33 11.88 7.25
C GLY A 28 1.98 13.19 6.80
N LYS A 29 2.81 13.84 7.63
CA LYS A 29 3.57 15.03 7.22
C LYS A 29 4.56 14.67 6.11
N PRO A 30 4.45 15.24 4.90
CA PRO A 30 5.38 15.00 3.80
C PRO A 30 6.81 15.38 4.19
N LYS A 31 7.77 14.64 3.64
CA LYS A 31 9.20 14.82 3.78
C LYS A 31 9.82 14.76 2.39
N GLY A 32 10.63 15.77 2.07
CA GLY A 32 11.32 15.86 0.79
C GLY A 32 10.41 16.28 -0.37
N GLU A 33 11.02 16.38 -1.54
CA GLU A 33 10.35 16.74 -2.78
C GLU A 33 9.52 15.56 -3.34
N PRO A 34 8.30 15.82 -3.84
CA PRO A 34 7.51 14.79 -4.51
C PRO A 34 8.20 14.28 -5.78
N VAL A 35 8.12 12.98 -6.02
CA VAL A 35 8.68 12.30 -7.19
C VAL A 35 7.56 11.73 -8.05
N GLU A 36 7.65 11.94 -9.36
CA GLU A 36 6.74 11.34 -10.33
C GLU A 36 7.03 9.84 -10.45
N ALA A 37 5.97 9.04 -10.49
CA ALA A 37 6.07 7.59 -10.51
C ALA A 37 4.92 6.97 -11.32
N THR A 38 5.10 5.69 -11.64
CA THR A 38 4.04 4.85 -12.19
C THR A 38 3.58 3.83 -11.15
N ALA A 39 2.27 3.70 -11.00
CA ALA A 39 1.63 2.74 -10.11
C ALA A 39 0.96 1.61 -10.89
N ARG A 40 1.15 0.38 -10.40
CA ARG A 40 0.48 -0.82 -10.90
C ARG A 40 -0.20 -1.57 -9.77
N VAL A 41 -1.47 -1.91 -9.98
CA VAL A 41 -2.22 -2.81 -9.08
C VAL A 41 -1.74 -4.23 -9.34
N LEU A 42 -1.24 -4.90 -8.31
CA LEU A 42 -0.74 -6.28 -8.41
C LEU A 42 -1.90 -7.30 -8.27
N PRO A 43 -1.74 -8.51 -8.84
CA PRO A 43 -2.67 -9.60 -8.62
C PRO A 43 -2.84 -9.97 -7.14
N ASP A 44 -4.00 -10.53 -6.80
CA ASP A 44 -4.34 -10.92 -5.43
C ASP A 44 -3.36 -11.93 -4.82
N SER A 45 -2.85 -12.85 -5.65
CA SER A 45 -1.84 -13.84 -5.26
C SER A 45 -0.56 -13.23 -4.71
N GLU A 46 -0.23 -11.99 -5.10
CA GLU A 46 0.99 -11.30 -4.66
C GLU A 46 0.76 -10.44 -3.41
N THR A 47 -0.50 -10.12 -3.09
CA THR A 47 -0.84 -9.18 -2.02
C THR A 47 -0.34 -9.65 -0.67
N ARG A 48 -0.48 -10.93 -0.36
CA ARG A 48 -0.05 -11.51 0.91
C ARG A 48 1.47 -11.40 1.10
N GLY A 49 2.25 -11.70 0.06
CA GLY A 49 3.71 -11.61 0.11
C GLY A 49 4.19 -10.17 0.31
N VAL A 50 3.56 -9.22 -0.38
CA VAL A 50 3.86 -7.78 -0.21
C VAL A 50 3.44 -7.30 1.18
N TYR A 51 2.28 -7.72 1.68
CA TYR A 51 1.80 -7.36 3.01
C TYR A 51 2.78 -7.84 4.09
N THR A 52 3.27 -9.07 4.01
CA THR A 52 4.28 -9.59 4.97
C THR A 52 5.58 -8.79 4.91
N LYS A 53 6.04 -8.37 3.73
CA LYS A 53 7.22 -7.50 3.58
C LYS A 53 7.00 -6.13 4.24
N VAL A 54 5.84 -5.51 4.02
CA VAL A 54 5.46 -4.24 4.65
C VAL A 54 5.39 -4.39 6.17
N LEU A 55 4.77 -5.46 6.67
CA LEU A 55 4.67 -5.74 8.10
C LEU A 55 6.05 -5.90 8.75
N ARG A 56 6.98 -6.61 8.11
CA ARG A 56 8.36 -6.76 8.56
C ARG A 56 9.12 -5.43 8.58
N ARG A 57 8.92 -4.58 7.57
CA ARG A 57 9.55 -3.25 7.49
C ARG A 57 9.05 -2.31 8.60
N HIS A 58 7.78 -2.44 8.99
CA HIS A 58 7.14 -1.60 10.02
C HIS A 58 6.92 -2.35 11.35
N TRP A 59 7.82 -3.29 11.67
CA TRP A 59 7.68 -4.24 12.78
C TRP A 59 7.39 -3.60 14.15
N GLN A 60 7.87 -2.38 14.40
CA GLN A 60 7.62 -1.64 15.65
C GLN A 60 6.14 -1.37 15.95
N HIS A 61 5.26 -1.48 14.95
CA HIS A 61 3.80 -1.36 15.10
C HIS A 61 3.03 -2.60 14.58
N ALA A 62 3.75 -3.64 14.13
CA ALA A 62 3.20 -4.74 13.34
C ALA A 62 2.19 -5.64 14.07
N GLY A 63 2.36 -5.86 15.38
CA GLY A 63 1.49 -6.77 16.14
C GLY A 63 0.02 -6.35 16.08
N TRP A 64 -0.25 -5.06 16.27
CA TRP A 64 -1.61 -4.51 16.20
C TRP A 64 -2.17 -4.53 14.78
N PHE A 65 -1.38 -4.16 13.76
CA PHE A 65 -1.84 -4.15 12.37
C PHE A 65 -2.20 -5.54 11.85
N TYR A 66 -1.42 -6.56 12.22
CA TYR A 66 -1.70 -7.94 11.83
C TYR A 66 -3.00 -8.44 12.47
N LEU A 67 -3.15 -8.26 13.80
CA LEU A 67 -4.37 -8.63 14.52
C LEU A 67 -5.61 -7.89 13.99
N HIS A 68 -5.49 -6.58 13.78
CA HIS A 68 -6.56 -5.75 13.21
C HIS A 68 -6.98 -6.21 11.80
N SER A 69 -6.03 -6.66 10.99
CA SER A 69 -6.31 -7.15 9.63
C SER A 69 -6.99 -8.53 9.64
N LEU A 70 -6.68 -9.37 10.63
CA LEU A 70 -7.42 -10.62 10.85
C LEU A 70 -8.88 -10.34 11.24
N VAL A 71 -9.09 -9.41 12.18
CA VAL A 71 -10.44 -9.02 12.64
C VAL A 71 -11.29 -8.41 11.52
N ARG A 72 -10.69 -7.69 10.56
CA ARG A 72 -11.37 -7.09 9.40
C ARG A 72 -11.68 -8.07 8.25
N GLY A 73 -11.60 -9.37 8.49
CA GLY A 73 -11.94 -10.40 7.49
C GLY A 73 -10.74 -10.95 6.72
N GLY A 74 -9.52 -10.66 7.17
CA GLY A 74 -8.28 -11.21 6.63
C GLY A 74 -7.61 -10.30 5.60
N ILE A 75 -6.28 -10.42 5.50
CA ILE A 75 -5.43 -9.62 4.62
C ILE A 75 -5.91 -9.68 3.17
N ASP A 76 -6.27 -10.87 2.71
CA ASP A 76 -6.57 -11.17 1.32
C ASP A 76 -7.90 -10.57 0.83
N LYS A 77 -8.84 -10.28 1.75
CA LYS A 77 -10.17 -9.74 1.39
C LYS A 77 -10.20 -8.22 1.24
N VAL A 78 -9.47 -7.51 2.10
CA VAL A 78 -9.56 -6.04 2.20
C VAL A 78 -8.39 -5.31 1.54
N HIS A 79 -7.23 -5.95 1.41
CA HIS A 79 -6.04 -5.29 0.89
C HIS A 79 -5.76 -5.66 -0.57
N VAL A 80 -5.08 -4.74 -1.27
CA VAL A 80 -4.43 -4.99 -2.55
C VAL A 80 -3.03 -4.38 -2.54
N ALA A 81 -2.09 -5.07 -3.15
CA ALA A 81 -0.73 -4.57 -3.31
C ALA A 81 -0.60 -3.63 -4.51
N LEU A 82 0.17 -2.57 -4.30
CA LEU A 82 0.57 -1.63 -5.35
C LEU A 82 2.09 -1.68 -5.52
N GLU A 83 2.51 -1.87 -6.75
CA GLU A 83 3.89 -1.65 -7.19
C GLU A 83 4.04 -0.20 -7.64
N ILE A 84 5.13 0.44 -7.21
CA ILE A 84 5.42 1.84 -7.52
C ILE A 84 6.82 1.92 -8.08
N THR A 85 6.94 2.49 -9.27
CA THR A 85 8.21 2.67 -9.98
C THR A 85 8.44 4.17 -10.15
N PRO A 86 9.39 4.78 -9.41
CA PRO A 86 9.75 6.19 -9.56
C PRO A 86 10.51 6.43 -10.87
N HIS A 87 10.35 7.65 -11.42
CA HIS A 87 11.09 8.16 -12.57
C HIS A 87 12.16 9.15 -12.16
#